data_AF-A0A4U5LNL2-F1
#
_entry.id   AF-A0A4U5LNL2-F1
#
_cell.length_a   1.000
_cell.length_b   1.000
_cell.length_c   1.000
_cell.angle_alpha   90.00
_cell.angle_beta   90.00
_cell.angle_gamma   90.00
#
_symmetry.space_group_name_H-M   'P 1'
#
loop_
_entity.id
_entity.type
_entity.pdbx_description
1 polymer ?
#
loop_
_entity_poly.entity_id
_entity_poly.type
_entity_poly.pdbx_seq_one_letter_code
_entity_poly.pdbx_strand_id
1 'polypeptide(L)'
;MYPFQQLYNQDNATKTRETFKSICRETYEDIASYWDQFMKTYKNESQFVFLWNVNLAHNRIDGLYHADEPYYRLLESHEKRLENAFVFILGDHGLRHGKVRKTKKGELEDFNPFLMVSVPDQYRDSPIMNVLRKNSRNLISHYDTYASLIHLSKMIKGDTLKEEFENPSQEPFKAGHGSSYFRVNMNQPRHCSDLRIPYEYCLCDKSLEKPIAANSTTAKLLADSIVASMQAKIDELKMTHLCSPRTVKYASTVAAKLVSEDKRKIYKVQITTNPGGGVFSGFVEIRDGTALPISNRFSRENTYGKQGDCVVNIEELPYCYCKNS
;
A
#
# COMPACT_ATOMS: atom_id res chain seq x y z
N MET A 1 -18.24 -1.55 10.49
CA MET A 1 -18.64 -2.96 10.69
C MET A 1 -18.80 -3.55 9.30
N TYR A 2 -18.08 -4.62 8.96
CA TYR A 2 -18.03 -5.20 7.60
C TYR A 2 -18.61 -6.62 7.55
N PRO A 3 -19.81 -6.88 8.11
CA PRO A 3 -20.23 -8.25 8.40
C PRO A 3 -20.21 -9.15 7.15
N PHE A 4 -20.73 -8.67 6.02
CA PHE A 4 -20.80 -9.48 4.79
C PHE A 4 -19.47 -9.64 4.05
N GLN A 5 -18.62 -8.61 3.99
CA GLN A 5 -17.31 -8.75 3.37
C GLN A 5 -16.37 -9.62 4.23
N GLN A 6 -16.44 -9.47 5.55
CA GLN A 6 -15.71 -10.33 6.48
C GLN A 6 -16.18 -11.78 6.36
N LEU A 7 -17.49 -12.03 6.29
CA LEU A 7 -18.04 -13.36 6.03
C LEU A 7 -17.60 -13.88 4.65
N TYR A 8 -17.70 -13.07 3.58
CA TYR A 8 -17.32 -13.46 2.21
C TYR A 8 -15.86 -13.94 2.13
N ASN A 9 -14.97 -13.29 2.89
CA ASN A 9 -13.55 -13.58 2.94
C ASN A 9 -13.17 -14.75 3.86
N GLN A 10 -14.09 -15.35 4.61
CA GLN A 10 -13.81 -16.54 5.42
C GLN A 10 -13.62 -17.77 4.52
N ASP A 11 -12.70 -18.66 4.90
CA ASP A 11 -12.37 -19.85 4.12
C ASP A 11 -13.60 -20.74 3.85
N ASN A 12 -14.48 -20.89 4.84
CA ASN A 12 -15.67 -21.74 4.77
C ASN A 12 -16.92 -21.05 4.16
N ALA A 13 -16.82 -19.81 3.68
CA ALA A 13 -17.97 -19.03 3.19
C ALA A 13 -18.41 -19.36 1.75
N THR A 14 -18.29 -20.63 1.34
CA THR A 14 -18.64 -21.08 -0.03
C THR A 14 -20.08 -20.75 -0.38
N LYS A 15 -21.03 -21.03 0.52
CA LYS A 15 -22.45 -20.70 0.30
C LYS A 15 -22.68 -19.20 0.12
N THR A 16 -21.99 -18.35 0.87
CA THR A 16 -22.05 -16.88 0.72
C THR A 16 -21.56 -16.47 -0.66
N ARG A 17 -20.38 -16.97 -1.08
CA ARG A 17 -19.81 -16.67 -2.40
C ARG A 17 -20.70 -17.14 -3.54
N GLU A 18 -21.26 -18.35 -3.43
CA GLU A 18 -22.23 -18.89 -4.39
C GLU A 18 -23.51 -18.07 -4.46
N THR A 19 -24.01 -17.62 -3.30
CA THR A 19 -25.21 -16.77 -3.23
C THR A 19 -24.97 -15.46 -3.97
N PHE A 20 -23.90 -14.73 -3.64
CA PHE A 20 -23.51 -13.48 -4.31
C PHE A 20 -23.41 -13.66 -5.81
N LYS A 21 -22.74 -14.73 -6.25
CA LYS A 21 -22.61 -15.08 -7.67
C LYS A 21 -23.97 -15.34 -8.32
N SER A 22 -24.89 -16.04 -7.64
CA SER A 22 -26.21 -16.40 -8.18
C SER A 22 -27.14 -15.20 -8.39
N ILE A 23 -26.97 -14.14 -7.59
CA ILE A 23 -27.75 -12.91 -7.69
C ILE A 23 -27.00 -11.78 -8.41
N CYS A 24 -25.85 -12.08 -9.02
CA CYS A 24 -24.98 -11.12 -9.70
C CYS A 24 -24.62 -9.91 -8.82
N ARG A 25 -24.37 -10.15 -7.52
CA ARG A 25 -24.07 -9.10 -6.55
C ARG A 25 -22.60 -9.12 -6.17
N GLU A 26 -21.97 -7.95 -6.21
CA GLU A 26 -20.58 -7.77 -5.84
C GLU A 26 -20.42 -7.28 -4.40
N THR A 27 -19.27 -7.57 -3.77
CA THR A 27 -19.04 -7.23 -2.36
C THR A 27 -19.10 -5.72 -2.08
N TYR A 28 -18.80 -4.87 -3.06
CA TYR A 28 -18.84 -3.43 -2.88
C TYR A 28 -20.29 -2.91 -2.82
N GLU A 29 -21.23 -3.57 -3.48
CA GLU A 29 -22.64 -3.15 -3.51
C GLU A 29 -23.29 -3.31 -2.13
N ASP A 30 -22.92 -4.35 -1.39
CA ASP A 30 -23.36 -4.52 -0.01
C ASP A 30 -22.79 -3.46 0.94
N ILE A 31 -21.50 -3.14 0.79
CA ILE A 31 -20.85 -2.10 1.58
C ILE A 31 -21.48 -0.74 1.27
N ALA A 32 -21.73 -0.45 0.00
CA ALA A 32 -22.41 0.74 -0.47
C ALA A 32 -23.84 0.84 0.08
N SER A 33 -24.62 -0.25 0.01
CA SER A 33 -25.99 -0.30 0.53
C SER A 33 -26.04 -0.13 2.05
N TYR A 34 -25.09 -0.73 2.77
CA TYR A 34 -24.99 -0.55 4.22
C TYR A 34 -24.61 0.88 4.59
N TRP A 35 -23.67 1.48 3.85
CA TRP A 35 -23.31 2.89 4.03
C TRP A 35 -24.52 3.79 3.78
N ASP A 36 -25.26 3.60 2.69
CA ASP A 36 -26.47 4.36 2.37
C ASP A 36 -27.50 4.31 3.51
N GLN A 37 -27.79 3.11 4.02
CA GLN A 37 -28.71 2.91 5.15
C GLN A 37 -28.21 3.61 6.41
N PHE A 38 -26.93 3.43 6.75
CA PHE A 38 -26.33 4.08 7.92
C PHE A 38 -26.42 5.61 7.83
N MET A 39 -26.08 6.18 6.68
CA MET A 39 -26.22 7.62 6.45
C MET A 39 -27.69 8.02 6.63
N LYS A 40 -28.64 7.39 5.94
CA LYS A 40 -30.07 7.74 6.02
C LYS A 40 -30.66 7.64 7.43
N THR A 41 -30.35 6.59 8.19
CA THR A 41 -30.88 6.37 9.53
C THR A 41 -30.44 7.44 10.51
N TYR A 42 -29.14 7.76 10.53
CA TYR A 42 -28.57 8.74 11.48
C TYR A 42 -28.44 10.13 10.84
N LYS A 43 -29.47 10.57 10.11
CA LYS A 43 -29.44 11.81 9.30
C LYS A 43 -29.20 13.11 10.06
N ASN A 44 -29.45 13.11 11.36
CA ASN A 44 -29.35 14.28 12.23
C ASN A 44 -28.20 14.15 13.25
N GLU A 45 -27.29 13.20 13.05
CA GLU A 45 -26.17 12.95 13.95
C GLU A 45 -24.83 13.13 13.22
N SER A 46 -23.80 13.53 13.97
CA SER A 46 -22.43 13.55 13.46
C SER A 46 -21.92 12.12 13.25
N GLN A 47 -21.28 11.86 12.11
CA GLN A 47 -20.89 10.52 11.70
C GLN A 47 -19.40 10.44 11.37
N PHE A 48 -18.79 9.31 11.71
CA PHE A 48 -17.49 8.90 11.21
C PHE A 48 -17.66 7.56 10.51
N VAL A 49 -17.26 7.50 9.23
CA VAL A 49 -17.38 6.31 8.40
C VAL A 49 -16.00 5.95 7.86
N PHE A 50 -15.62 4.68 8.04
CA PHE A 50 -14.45 4.08 7.42
C PHE A 50 -14.92 2.88 6.59
N LEU A 51 -14.71 2.94 5.27
CA LEU A 51 -15.06 1.89 4.31
C LEU A 51 -13.79 1.41 3.60
N TRP A 52 -13.64 0.09 3.43
CA TRP A 52 -12.48 -0.52 2.80
C TRP A 52 -12.90 -1.61 1.81
N ASN A 53 -12.79 -1.32 0.50
CA ASN A 53 -13.17 -2.26 -0.54
C ASN A 53 -11.97 -3.10 -1.01
N VAL A 54 -11.84 -4.34 -0.50
CA VAL A 54 -10.70 -5.21 -0.85
C VAL A 54 -10.74 -5.79 -2.27
N ASN A 55 -11.92 -5.88 -2.90
CA ASN A 55 -12.08 -6.59 -4.19
C ASN A 55 -12.35 -5.66 -5.38
N LEU A 56 -12.74 -4.40 -5.14
CA LEU A 56 -13.30 -3.48 -6.15
C LEU A 56 -12.39 -3.29 -7.37
N ALA A 57 -11.09 -3.14 -7.14
CA ALA A 57 -10.10 -2.89 -8.19
C ALA A 57 -8.89 -3.83 -8.12
N HIS A 58 -9.00 -4.94 -7.38
CA HIS A 58 -7.83 -5.65 -6.92
C HIS A 58 -7.03 -6.32 -8.06
N ASN A 59 -7.71 -6.88 -9.06
CA ASN A 59 -7.08 -7.83 -9.99
C ASN A 59 -6.84 -7.31 -11.40
N ARG A 60 -7.48 -6.20 -11.79
CA ARG A 60 -7.51 -5.74 -13.19
C ARG A 60 -7.47 -4.22 -13.28
N ILE A 61 -6.79 -3.73 -14.31
CA ILE A 61 -6.67 -2.28 -14.57
C ILE A 61 -8.01 -1.62 -14.88
N ASP A 62 -8.92 -2.36 -15.52
CA ASP A 62 -10.27 -1.94 -15.88
C ASP A 62 -11.30 -2.28 -14.79
N GLY A 63 -10.85 -2.73 -13.62
CA GLY A 63 -11.74 -3.18 -12.54
C GLY A 63 -12.65 -2.09 -12.00
N LEU A 64 -12.23 -0.83 -12.00
CA LEU A 64 -13.02 0.27 -11.43
C LEU A 64 -14.22 0.70 -12.29
N TYR A 65 -14.21 0.44 -13.60
CA TYR A 65 -15.24 1.00 -14.50
C TYR A 65 -16.65 0.50 -14.21
N HIS A 66 -16.81 -0.74 -13.70
CA HIS A 66 -18.14 -1.24 -13.35
C HIS A 66 -18.74 -0.52 -12.13
N ALA A 67 -17.90 0.10 -11.30
CA ALA A 67 -18.29 0.69 -10.03
C ALA A 67 -18.48 2.21 -10.12
N ASP A 68 -18.00 2.84 -11.19
CA ASP A 68 -17.99 4.29 -11.37
C ASP A 68 -19.40 4.89 -11.25
N GLU A 69 -20.35 4.41 -12.06
CA GLU A 69 -21.74 4.90 -12.03
C GLU A 69 -22.46 4.60 -10.70
N PRO A 70 -22.40 3.38 -10.14
CA PRO A 70 -22.97 3.10 -8.82
C PRO A 70 -22.43 4.02 -7.71
N TYR A 71 -21.12 4.26 -7.66
CA TYR A 71 -20.52 5.15 -6.66
C TYR A 71 -20.86 6.61 -6.91
N TYR A 72 -20.89 7.07 -8.16
CA TYR A 72 -21.36 8.42 -8.51
C TYR A 72 -22.76 8.66 -7.96
N ARG A 73 -23.73 7.79 -8.28
CA ARG A 73 -25.12 7.92 -7.83
C ARG A 73 -25.24 7.88 -6.31
N LEU A 74 -24.43 7.06 -5.65
CA LEU A 74 -24.41 6.94 -4.21
C LEU A 74 -23.87 8.22 -3.55
N LEU A 75 -22.74 8.77 -4.03
CA LEU A 75 -22.19 10.02 -3.55
C LEU A 75 -23.14 11.20 -3.80
N GLU A 76 -23.73 11.28 -5.00
CA GLU A 76 -24.74 12.28 -5.38
C GLU A 76 -25.96 12.22 -4.45
N SER A 77 -26.45 11.01 -4.11
CA SER A 77 -27.59 10.85 -3.20
C SER A 77 -27.33 11.37 -1.77
N HIS A 78 -26.06 11.56 -1.39
CA HIS A 78 -25.62 12.11 -0.10
C HIS A 78 -24.95 13.49 -0.23
N GLU A 79 -25.06 14.16 -1.37
CA GLU A 79 -24.37 15.42 -1.70
C GLU A 79 -24.45 16.45 -0.58
N LYS A 80 -25.66 16.83 -0.14
CA LYS A 80 -25.88 17.83 0.93
C LYS A 80 -25.14 17.55 2.24
N ARG A 81 -24.84 16.28 2.52
CA ARG A 81 -24.10 15.88 3.73
C ARG A 81 -22.61 15.86 3.46
N LEU A 82 -22.20 15.42 2.27
CA LEU A 82 -20.82 15.47 1.84
C LEU A 82 -20.32 16.92 1.68
N GLU A 83 -21.19 17.87 1.35
CA GLU A 83 -20.92 19.32 1.39
C GLU A 83 -20.48 19.79 2.79
N ASN A 84 -20.89 19.10 3.84
CA ASN A 84 -20.56 19.43 5.23
C ASN A 84 -19.55 18.45 5.84
N ALA A 85 -18.88 17.62 5.03
CA ALA A 85 -18.01 16.55 5.50
C ALA A 85 -16.58 16.67 4.97
N PHE A 86 -15.65 16.10 5.72
CA PHE A 86 -14.33 15.75 5.21
C PHE A 86 -14.41 14.39 4.53
N VAL A 87 -14.01 14.30 3.27
CA VAL A 87 -14.06 13.06 2.48
C VAL A 87 -12.64 12.68 2.06
N PHE A 88 -12.26 11.45 2.40
CA PHE A 88 -10.97 10.87 2.04
C PHE A 88 -11.21 9.65 1.14
N ILE A 89 -10.67 9.68 -0.08
CA ILE A 89 -10.65 8.52 -0.97
C ILE A 89 -9.19 8.11 -1.10
N LEU A 90 -8.88 6.86 -0.77
CA LEU A 90 -7.50 6.38 -0.78
C LEU A 90 -7.40 4.91 -1.20
N GLY A 91 -6.24 4.56 -1.75
CA GLY A 91 -5.82 3.18 -2.01
C GLY A 91 -4.51 2.90 -1.29
N ASP A 92 -4.32 1.65 -0.85
CA ASP A 92 -3.09 1.17 -0.21
C ASP A 92 -1.94 0.98 -1.21
N HIS A 93 -2.26 0.64 -2.46
CA HIS A 93 -1.33 0.48 -3.57
C HIS A 93 -2.03 0.67 -4.92
N GLY A 94 -1.29 0.82 -6.02
CA GLY A 94 -1.87 0.77 -7.37
C GLY A 94 -2.01 -0.66 -7.90
N LEU A 95 -2.06 -0.87 -9.21
CA LEU A 95 -2.31 -2.22 -9.74
C LEU A 95 -1.12 -3.16 -9.57
N ARG A 96 -1.21 -4.09 -8.61
CA ARG A 96 -0.19 -5.11 -8.32
C ARG A 96 -0.27 -6.37 -9.18
N HIS A 97 -1.36 -6.55 -9.93
CA HIS A 97 -1.64 -7.81 -10.62
C HIS A 97 -1.67 -7.69 -12.16
N GLY A 98 -1.43 -8.81 -12.83
CA GLY A 98 -1.52 -8.92 -14.28
C GLY A 98 -0.25 -8.49 -15.04
N LYS A 99 -0.35 -8.45 -16.37
CA LYS A 99 0.81 -8.21 -17.27
C LYS A 99 1.34 -6.77 -17.15
N VAL A 100 0.48 -5.81 -16.82
CA VAL A 100 0.86 -4.39 -16.69
C VAL A 100 1.92 -4.20 -15.61
N ARG A 101 1.79 -4.91 -14.48
CA ARG A 101 2.76 -4.88 -13.37
C ARG A 101 4.20 -5.26 -13.78
N LYS A 102 4.39 -6.00 -14.87
CA LYS A 102 5.72 -6.39 -15.37
C LYS A 102 6.43 -5.27 -16.14
N THR A 103 5.76 -4.15 -16.40
CA THR A 103 6.34 -2.98 -17.06
C THR A 103 6.92 -2.01 -16.03
N LYS A 104 7.88 -1.14 -16.42
CA LYS A 104 8.41 -0.09 -15.53
C LYS A 104 7.29 0.79 -14.95
N LYS A 105 6.29 1.15 -15.77
CA LYS A 105 5.15 1.96 -15.33
C LYS A 105 4.26 1.20 -14.35
N GLY A 106 3.93 -0.05 -14.62
CA GLY A 106 3.08 -0.85 -13.72
C GLY A 106 3.73 -1.14 -12.38
N GLU A 107 5.06 -1.28 -12.32
CA GLU A 107 5.78 -1.35 -11.05
C GLU A 107 5.72 -0.03 -10.27
N LEU A 108 5.86 1.12 -10.94
CA LEU A 108 5.68 2.42 -10.30
C LEU A 108 4.26 2.57 -9.74
N GLU A 109 3.24 2.16 -10.50
CA GLU A 109 1.85 2.19 -10.04
C GLU A 109 1.62 1.28 -8.83
N ASP A 110 2.16 0.07 -8.80
CA ASP A 110 2.09 -0.81 -7.62
C ASP A 110 2.58 -0.12 -6.35
N PHE A 111 3.67 0.65 -6.43
CA PHE A 111 4.23 1.35 -5.28
C PHE A 111 3.63 2.75 -5.06
N ASN A 112 2.65 3.16 -5.86
CA ASN A 112 2.04 4.47 -5.82
C ASN A 112 0.60 4.41 -5.26
N PRO A 113 0.42 4.58 -3.94
CA PRO A 113 -0.92 4.65 -3.35
C PRO A 113 -1.65 5.91 -3.82
N PHE A 114 -2.99 5.84 -3.81
CA PHE A 114 -3.84 6.97 -4.15
C PHE A 114 -4.33 7.70 -2.89
N LEU A 115 -4.42 9.03 -2.93
CA LEU A 115 -5.07 9.83 -1.90
C LEU A 115 -5.74 11.07 -2.53
N MET A 116 -7.02 11.24 -2.24
CA MET A 116 -7.80 12.44 -2.52
C MET A 116 -8.49 12.90 -1.25
N VAL A 117 -8.48 14.21 -1.02
CA VAL A 117 -9.08 14.86 0.15
C VAL A 117 -10.03 15.96 -0.33
N SER A 118 -11.28 15.88 0.11
CA SER A 118 -12.25 16.97 0.02
C SER A 118 -12.56 17.50 1.42
N VAL A 119 -12.76 18.81 1.51
CA VAL A 119 -13.14 19.51 2.74
C VAL A 119 -14.57 20.02 2.61
N PRO A 120 -15.26 20.32 3.74
CA PRO A 120 -16.58 20.94 3.73
C PRO A 120 -16.60 22.23 2.88
N ASP A 121 -17.73 22.47 2.22
CA ASP A 121 -17.96 23.56 1.26
C ASP A 121 -17.62 24.92 1.82
N GLN A 122 -18.01 25.18 3.07
CA GLN A 122 -17.70 26.42 3.78
C GLN A 122 -16.20 26.74 3.88
N TYR A 123 -15.33 25.75 3.69
CA TYR A 123 -13.88 25.91 3.74
C TYR A 123 -13.20 25.90 2.36
N ARG A 124 -13.93 25.63 1.26
CA ARG A 124 -13.33 25.49 -0.08
C ARG A 124 -12.73 26.80 -0.62
N ASP A 125 -13.16 27.94 -0.09
CA ASP A 125 -12.62 29.27 -0.42
C ASP A 125 -11.70 29.83 0.68
N SER A 126 -11.40 29.05 1.71
CA SER A 126 -10.52 29.48 2.81
C SER A 126 -9.03 29.28 2.50
N PRO A 127 -8.12 30.00 3.19
CA PRO A 127 -6.67 29.87 2.99
C PRO A 127 -6.12 28.45 3.11
N ILE A 128 -6.77 27.56 3.88
CA ILE A 128 -6.39 26.15 3.98
C ILE A 128 -6.31 25.44 2.62
N MET A 129 -7.12 25.83 1.63
CA MET A 129 -7.12 25.17 0.33
C MET A 129 -5.83 25.45 -0.44
N ASN A 130 -5.21 26.62 -0.23
CA ASN A 130 -3.89 26.91 -0.78
C ASN A 130 -2.81 26.06 -0.09
N VAL A 131 -2.93 25.84 1.23
CA VAL A 131 -2.05 24.95 1.99
C VAL A 131 -2.17 23.51 1.49
N LEU A 132 -3.39 22.98 1.34
CA LEU A 132 -3.64 21.64 0.84
C LEU A 132 -3.12 21.45 -0.60
N ARG A 133 -3.35 22.43 -1.50
CA ARG A 133 -2.82 22.40 -2.88
C ARG A 133 -1.30 22.48 -2.95
N LYS A 134 -0.67 23.18 -2.02
CA LYS A 134 0.80 23.21 -1.90
C LYS A 134 1.31 21.87 -1.38
N ASN A 135 0.69 21.35 -0.32
CA ASN A 135 1.10 20.11 0.32
C ASN A 135 0.84 18.87 -0.56
N SER A 136 -0.16 18.90 -1.45
CA SER A 136 -0.41 17.80 -2.40
C SER A 136 0.71 17.62 -3.45
N ARG A 137 1.62 18.60 -3.57
CA ARG A 137 2.81 18.50 -4.44
C ARG A 137 4.04 17.96 -3.71
N ASN A 138 3.94 17.70 -2.40
CA ASN A 138 5.01 17.07 -1.63
C ASN A 138 4.88 15.54 -1.70
N LEU A 139 5.97 14.82 -1.38
CA LEU A 139 5.90 13.39 -1.13
C LEU A 139 5.06 13.15 0.14
N ILE A 140 3.93 12.45 0.02
CA ILE A 140 3.00 12.14 1.11
C ILE A 140 3.05 10.65 1.42
N SER A 141 3.00 10.29 2.71
CA SER A 141 2.89 8.91 3.18
C SER A 141 1.56 8.67 3.91
N HIS A 142 1.17 7.41 4.11
CA HIS A 142 0.02 7.09 4.97
C HIS A 142 0.21 7.55 6.42
N TYR A 143 1.46 7.73 6.90
CA TYR A 143 1.70 8.35 8.21
C TYR A 143 1.23 9.80 8.27
N ASP A 144 1.37 10.56 7.18
CA ASP A 144 0.85 11.93 7.11
C ASP A 144 -0.68 11.94 7.11
N THR A 145 -1.31 10.97 6.44
CA THR A 145 -2.77 10.80 6.49
C THR A 145 -3.25 10.51 7.92
N TYR A 146 -2.57 9.60 8.62
CA TYR A 146 -2.83 9.37 10.05
C TYR A 146 -2.67 10.65 10.86
N ALA A 147 -1.58 11.40 10.68
CA ALA A 147 -1.35 12.63 11.41
C ALA A 147 -2.40 13.71 11.13
N SER A 148 -2.87 13.83 9.88
CA SER A 148 -3.96 14.73 9.48
C SER A 148 -5.29 14.34 10.11
N LEU A 149 -5.63 13.06 10.20
CA LEU A 149 -6.85 12.59 10.87
C LEU A 149 -6.81 12.86 12.38
N ILE A 150 -5.66 12.63 13.03
CA ILE A 150 -5.48 12.98 14.45
C ILE A 150 -5.57 14.49 14.66
N HIS A 151 -4.97 15.28 13.77
CA HIS A 151 -5.04 16.73 13.83
C HIS A 151 -6.49 17.22 13.69
N LEU A 152 -7.21 16.72 12.69
CA LEU A 152 -8.62 17.02 12.46
C LEU A 152 -9.47 16.70 13.68
N SER A 153 -9.28 15.53 14.28
CA SER A 153 -9.96 15.15 15.52
C SER A 153 -9.70 16.13 16.67
N LYS A 154 -8.46 16.61 16.83
CA LYS A 154 -8.12 17.62 17.84
C LYS A 154 -8.76 18.98 17.55
N MET A 155 -8.77 19.42 16.30
CA MET A 155 -9.41 20.69 15.91
C MET A 155 -10.92 20.66 16.16
N ILE A 156 -11.58 19.54 15.85
CA ILE A 156 -13.01 19.36 16.13
C ILE A 156 -13.27 19.36 17.63
N LYS A 157 -12.48 18.61 18.41
CA LYS A 157 -12.65 18.54 19.87
C LYS A 157 -12.38 19.88 20.58
N GLY A 158 -11.44 20.66 20.04
CA GLY A 158 -11.06 21.97 20.57
C GLY A 158 -11.87 23.14 20.04
N ASP A 159 -12.79 22.92 19.11
CA ASP A 159 -13.54 23.96 18.40
C ASP A 159 -12.64 25.01 17.71
N THR A 160 -11.48 24.58 17.19
CA THR A 160 -10.50 25.46 16.54
C THR A 160 -10.44 25.30 15.02
N LEU A 161 -11.36 24.53 14.44
CA LEU A 161 -11.32 24.18 13.02
C LEU A 161 -11.45 25.41 12.12
N LYS A 162 -12.37 26.33 12.45
CA LYS A 162 -12.55 27.58 11.71
C LYS A 162 -11.29 28.46 11.78
N GLU A 163 -10.75 28.66 12.99
CA GLU A 163 -9.53 29.44 13.19
C GLU A 163 -8.36 28.87 12.38
N GLU A 164 -8.15 27.55 12.43
CA GLU A 164 -7.07 26.91 11.69
C GLU A 164 -7.26 27.04 10.18
N PHE A 165 -8.50 26.94 9.69
CA PHE A 165 -8.75 26.92 8.24
C PHE A 165 -8.71 28.33 7.64
N GLU A 166 -9.07 29.35 8.42
CA GLU A 166 -8.93 30.76 8.08
C GLU A 166 -7.49 31.26 8.24
N ASN A 167 -6.78 30.81 9.28
CA ASN A 167 -5.40 31.21 9.57
C ASN A 167 -4.51 30.00 9.88
N PRO A 168 -4.12 29.20 8.87
CA PRO A 168 -3.34 27.98 9.09
C PRO A 168 -1.99 28.28 9.71
N SER A 169 -1.65 27.57 10.80
CA SER A 169 -0.37 27.80 11.48
C SER A 169 0.81 27.34 10.63
N GLN A 170 1.92 28.05 10.82
CA GLN A 170 3.23 27.68 10.31
C GLN A 170 3.83 26.49 11.08
N GLU A 171 3.41 26.26 12.32
CA GLU A 171 3.98 25.19 13.14
C GLU A 171 3.49 23.81 12.66
N PRO A 172 4.42 22.87 12.37
CA PRO A 172 4.05 21.54 11.93
C PRO A 172 3.36 20.77 13.05
N PHE A 173 2.21 20.19 12.76
CA PHE A 173 1.53 19.25 13.64
C PHE A 173 2.02 17.83 13.34
N LYS A 174 2.62 17.16 14.32
CA LYS A 174 3.18 15.81 14.19
C LYS A 174 2.37 14.81 15.00
N ALA A 175 2.15 13.63 14.43
CA ALA A 175 1.60 12.49 15.16
C ALA A 175 2.13 11.17 14.56
N GLY A 176 2.61 10.28 15.42
CA GLY A 176 3.35 9.09 14.98
C GLY A 176 4.58 9.48 14.17
N HIS A 177 4.68 8.96 12.95
CA HIS A 177 5.78 9.26 12.02
C HIS A 177 5.45 10.34 10.97
N GLY A 178 4.21 10.84 10.96
CA GLY A 178 3.74 11.78 9.95
C GLY A 178 3.57 13.21 10.46
N SER A 179 3.27 14.10 9.51
CA SER A 179 2.87 15.48 9.76
C SER A 179 1.58 15.80 9.02
N SER A 180 0.68 16.54 9.67
CA SER A 180 -0.62 16.89 9.10
C SER A 180 -0.47 17.83 7.90
N TYR A 181 -1.12 17.50 6.79
CA TYR A 181 -1.19 18.37 5.61
C TYR A 181 -2.13 19.58 5.76
N PHE A 182 -2.84 19.70 6.90
CA PHE A 182 -3.57 20.92 7.27
C PHE A 182 -2.70 22.02 7.90
N ARG A 183 -1.37 21.84 7.99
CA ARG A 183 -0.43 22.89 8.44
C ARG A 183 0.39 23.41 7.27
N VAL A 184 0.83 24.67 7.35
CA VAL A 184 1.60 25.29 6.26
C VAL A 184 2.93 24.58 6.04
N ASN A 185 3.58 24.16 7.14
CA ASN A 185 4.81 23.40 7.09
C ASN A 185 4.56 21.94 7.50
N MET A 186 5.24 21.05 6.78
CA MET A 186 5.30 19.61 7.07
C MET A 186 6.69 19.26 7.61
N ASN A 187 6.87 18.04 8.11
CA ASN A 187 8.20 17.55 8.48
C ASN A 187 9.17 17.66 7.29
N GLN A 188 10.38 18.13 7.55
CA GLN A 188 11.48 18.26 6.59
C GLN A 188 12.77 17.63 7.17
N PRO A 189 13.67 17.14 6.31
CA PRO A 189 13.51 16.94 4.86
C PRO A 189 12.47 15.84 4.54
N ARG A 190 11.98 15.80 3.29
CA ARG A 190 10.96 14.84 2.82
C ARG A 190 11.53 13.83 1.83
N HIS A 191 12.65 13.21 2.15
CA HIS A 191 13.14 12.06 1.38
C HIS A 191 12.47 10.77 1.87
N CYS A 192 12.53 9.70 1.07
CA CYS A 192 11.93 8.41 1.42
C CYS A 192 12.42 7.88 2.77
N SER A 193 13.71 8.05 3.08
CA SER A 193 14.28 7.65 4.37
C SER A 193 13.70 8.43 5.55
N ASP A 194 13.50 9.73 5.40
CA ASP A 194 12.96 10.60 6.46
C ASP A 194 11.49 10.28 6.75
N LEU A 195 10.74 9.97 5.69
CA LEU A 195 9.33 9.56 5.76
C LEU A 195 9.14 8.07 6.03
N ARG A 196 10.23 7.33 6.28
CA ARG A 196 10.23 5.88 6.56
C ARG A 196 9.56 5.05 5.45
N ILE A 197 9.63 5.53 4.21
CA ILE A 197 9.25 4.78 3.02
C ILE A 197 10.39 3.80 2.74
N PRO A 198 10.14 2.47 2.82
CA PRO A 198 11.14 1.47 2.49
C PRO A 198 11.75 1.68 1.11
N TYR A 199 13.01 1.30 0.94
CA TYR A 199 13.75 1.58 -0.29
C TYR A 199 13.06 1.01 -1.53
N GLU A 200 12.48 -0.18 -1.42
CA GLU A 200 11.70 -0.85 -2.47
C GLU A 200 10.50 -0.02 -2.95
N TYR A 201 9.79 0.65 -2.03
CA TYR A 201 8.58 1.43 -2.31
C TYR A 201 8.85 2.89 -2.64
N CYS A 202 10.12 3.33 -2.54
CA CYS A 202 10.48 4.69 -2.89
C CYS A 202 10.33 4.93 -4.41
N LEU A 203 9.50 5.89 -4.80
CA LEU A 203 9.16 6.22 -6.20
C LEU A 203 10.18 7.13 -6.90
N CYS A 204 11.30 7.48 -6.25
CA CYS A 204 12.39 8.21 -6.91
C CYS A 204 12.86 7.45 -8.16
N ASP A 205 13.20 8.16 -9.23
CA ASP A 205 13.64 7.51 -10.47
C ASP A 205 14.92 6.70 -10.23
N LYS A 206 14.81 5.39 -10.44
CA LYS A 206 15.90 4.42 -10.32
C LYS A 206 16.25 3.95 -11.71
N SER A 207 17.24 4.61 -12.32
CA SER A 207 17.77 4.18 -13.61
C SER A 207 18.62 2.92 -13.44
N LEU A 208 18.45 1.95 -14.35
CA LEU A 208 19.10 0.64 -14.30
C LEU A 208 20.00 0.45 -15.52
N GLU A 209 21.21 -0.07 -15.27
CA GLU A 209 22.07 -0.62 -16.31
C GLU A 209 21.48 -1.91 -16.89
N LYS A 210 22.07 -2.42 -17.99
CA LYS A 210 21.68 -3.74 -18.52
C LYS A 210 21.93 -4.83 -17.46
N PRO A 211 21.05 -5.84 -17.35
CA PRO A 211 21.25 -6.93 -16.42
C PRO A 211 22.58 -7.66 -16.65
N ILE A 212 23.23 -8.06 -15.56
CA ILE A 212 24.42 -8.92 -15.59
C ILE A 212 24.02 -10.37 -15.88
N ALA A 213 24.98 -11.21 -16.29
CA ALA A 213 24.75 -12.62 -16.52
C ALA A 213 24.27 -13.34 -15.25
N ALA A 214 23.15 -14.07 -15.35
CA ALA A 214 22.46 -14.71 -14.23
C ALA A 214 23.35 -15.66 -13.38
N ASN A 215 24.31 -16.31 -14.03
CA ASN A 215 25.24 -17.26 -13.39
C ASN A 215 26.60 -16.66 -13.01
N SER A 216 26.79 -15.35 -13.18
CA SER A 216 28.02 -14.67 -12.74
C SER A 216 28.20 -14.76 -11.22
N THR A 217 29.44 -14.70 -10.74
CA THR A 217 29.75 -14.71 -9.31
C THR A 217 28.97 -13.63 -8.55
N THR A 218 28.88 -12.43 -9.12
CA THR A 218 28.11 -11.31 -8.55
C THR A 218 26.62 -11.62 -8.48
N ALA A 219 26.00 -12.14 -9.54
CA ALA A 219 24.58 -12.46 -9.54
C ALA A 219 24.22 -13.54 -8.52
N LYS A 220 25.08 -14.56 -8.35
CA LYS A 220 24.91 -15.60 -7.33
C LYS A 220 25.00 -15.03 -5.92
N LEU A 221 26.05 -14.24 -5.63
CA LEU A 221 26.24 -13.57 -4.35
C LEU A 221 25.01 -12.71 -3.96
N LEU A 222 24.50 -11.93 -4.91
CA LEU A 222 23.30 -11.11 -4.72
C LEU A 222 22.05 -11.97 -4.46
N ALA A 223 21.87 -13.06 -5.20
CA ALA A 223 20.69 -13.92 -5.04
C ALA A 223 20.73 -14.71 -3.71
N ASP A 224 21.91 -15.16 -3.31
CA ASP A 224 22.11 -15.90 -2.06
C ASP A 224 21.85 -15.01 -0.85
N SER A 225 22.24 -13.73 -0.88
CA SER A 225 21.97 -12.80 0.22
C SER A 225 20.48 -12.57 0.44
N ILE A 226 19.67 -12.61 -0.63
CA ILE A 226 18.20 -12.51 -0.53
C ILE A 226 17.62 -13.73 0.18
N VAL A 227 17.98 -14.93 -0.25
CA VAL A 227 17.49 -16.17 0.38
C VAL A 227 17.98 -16.28 1.82
N ALA A 228 19.22 -15.90 2.10
CA ALA A 228 19.76 -15.85 3.46
C ALA A 228 18.98 -14.88 4.35
N SER A 229 18.63 -13.69 3.83
CA SER A 229 17.80 -12.73 4.56
C SER A 229 16.38 -13.24 4.83
N MET A 230 15.77 -13.94 3.86
CA MET A 230 14.48 -14.61 4.07
C MET A 230 14.57 -15.69 5.16
N GLN A 231 15.63 -16.50 5.15
CA GLN A 231 15.85 -17.53 6.17
C GLN A 231 16.06 -16.91 7.55
N ALA A 232 16.88 -15.87 7.66
CA ALA A 232 17.08 -15.13 8.91
C ALA A 232 15.76 -14.58 9.47
N LYS A 233 14.84 -14.13 8.60
CA LYS A 233 13.51 -13.68 9.02
C LYS A 233 12.65 -14.82 9.56
N ILE A 234 12.68 -15.99 8.91
CA ILE A 234 11.99 -17.20 9.39
C ILE A 234 12.55 -17.63 10.75
N ASP A 235 13.87 -17.53 10.94
CA ASP A 235 14.55 -17.89 12.18
C ASP A 235 14.17 -16.91 13.31
N GLU A 236 14.20 -15.60 13.04
CA GLU A 236 13.79 -14.53 13.98
C GLU A 236 12.35 -14.75 14.47
N LEU A 237 11.45 -15.12 13.55
CA LEU A 237 10.04 -15.41 13.85
C LEU A 237 9.81 -16.81 14.44
N LYS A 238 10.87 -17.63 14.58
CA LYS A 238 10.84 -19.01 15.11
C LYS A 238 9.94 -19.96 14.30
N MET A 239 9.87 -19.76 12.99
CA MET A 239 8.97 -20.49 12.08
C MET A 239 9.65 -21.62 11.30
N THR A 240 10.89 -21.98 11.64
CA THR A 240 11.66 -23.04 10.97
C THR A 240 11.00 -24.41 11.04
N HIS A 241 10.12 -24.64 12.01
CA HIS A 241 9.34 -25.88 12.11
C HIS A 241 8.21 -25.94 11.08
N LEU A 242 7.69 -24.80 10.62
CA LEU A 242 6.61 -24.68 9.63
C LEU A 242 7.14 -24.53 8.20
N CYS A 243 8.13 -23.66 8.03
CA CYS A 243 8.63 -23.23 6.72
C CYS A 243 9.83 -24.07 6.26
N SER A 244 9.81 -24.46 4.99
CA SER A 244 10.92 -25.12 4.31
C SER A 244 12.01 -24.11 3.94
N PRO A 245 13.30 -24.45 4.12
CA PRO A 245 14.39 -23.67 3.57
C PRO A 245 14.25 -23.52 2.06
N ARG A 246 14.63 -22.36 1.53
CA ARG A 246 14.60 -22.06 0.10
C ARG A 246 16.00 -22.09 -0.50
N THR A 247 16.08 -22.38 -1.79
CA THR A 247 17.30 -22.27 -2.60
C THR A 247 17.03 -21.43 -3.85
N VAL A 248 18.08 -20.84 -4.42
CA VAL A 248 17.99 -20.02 -5.63
C VAL A 248 18.03 -20.91 -6.88
N LYS A 249 17.13 -20.65 -7.84
CA LYS A 249 17.26 -21.11 -9.22
C LYS A 249 18.09 -20.11 -10.03
N TYR A 250 19.42 -20.21 -9.96
CA TYR A 250 20.34 -19.18 -10.49
C TYR A 250 20.14 -18.82 -11.97
N ALA A 251 19.78 -19.80 -12.81
CA ALA A 251 19.51 -19.56 -14.23
C ALA A 251 18.35 -18.57 -14.49
N SER A 252 17.51 -18.31 -13.49
CA SER A 252 16.37 -17.38 -13.54
C SER A 252 16.62 -16.07 -12.80
N THR A 253 17.85 -15.82 -12.33
CA THR A 253 18.23 -14.57 -11.66
C THR A 253 18.36 -13.43 -12.66
N VAL A 254 17.74 -12.30 -12.36
CA VAL A 254 17.93 -11.03 -13.08
C VAL A 254 18.47 -10.01 -12.10
N ALA A 255 19.70 -9.55 -12.31
CA ALA A 255 20.31 -8.52 -11.48
C ALA A 255 20.76 -7.35 -12.37
N ALA A 256 20.28 -6.15 -12.08
CA ALA A 256 20.63 -4.93 -12.81
C ALA A 256 21.15 -3.88 -11.84
N LYS A 257 22.32 -3.33 -12.14
CA LYS A 257 22.94 -2.31 -11.30
C LYS A 257 22.19 -0.98 -11.46
N LEU A 258 22.00 -0.26 -10.36
CA LEU A 258 21.48 1.10 -10.40
C LEU A 258 22.56 2.05 -10.91
N VAL A 259 22.16 2.95 -11.80
CA VAL A 259 22.97 4.10 -12.19
C VAL A 259 22.94 5.06 -11.01
N SER A 260 24.10 5.29 -10.41
CA SER A 260 24.23 6.19 -9.27
C SER A 260 25.54 6.98 -9.33
N GLU A 261 25.45 8.28 -9.04
CA GLU A 261 26.58 9.20 -9.02
C GLU A 261 27.51 8.97 -7.81
N ASP A 262 26.96 8.45 -6.72
CA ASP A 262 27.67 8.19 -5.45
C ASP A 262 28.56 6.93 -5.48
N LYS A 263 28.68 6.29 -6.66
CA LYS A 263 29.45 5.06 -6.91
C LYS A 263 29.02 3.84 -6.08
N ARG A 264 27.88 3.90 -5.37
CA ARG A 264 27.36 2.72 -4.67
C ARG A 264 27.01 1.62 -5.67
N LYS A 265 27.30 0.38 -5.28
CA LYS A 265 27.00 -0.81 -6.07
C LYS A 265 25.68 -1.42 -5.64
N ILE A 266 24.59 -0.70 -5.90
CA ILE A 266 23.24 -1.17 -5.62
C ILE A 266 22.70 -1.90 -6.84
N TYR A 267 22.08 -3.05 -6.64
CA TYR A 267 21.44 -3.85 -7.67
C TYR A 267 19.97 -4.02 -7.35
N LYS A 268 19.12 -3.87 -8.36
CA LYS A 268 17.78 -4.44 -8.35
C LYS A 268 17.91 -5.90 -8.77
N VAL A 269 17.42 -6.81 -7.93
CA VAL A 269 17.59 -8.24 -8.09
C VAL A 269 16.23 -8.91 -8.06
N GLN A 270 15.97 -9.75 -9.05
CA GLN A 270 14.83 -10.65 -9.09
C GLN A 270 15.36 -12.09 -9.08
N ILE A 271 14.86 -12.92 -8.17
CA ILE A 271 15.22 -14.32 -8.05
C ILE A 271 14.00 -15.22 -8.20
N THR A 272 14.24 -16.47 -8.58
CA THR A 272 13.25 -17.55 -8.46
C THR A 272 13.75 -18.56 -7.43
N THR A 273 12.87 -18.97 -6.52
CA THR A 273 13.20 -19.89 -5.43
C THR A 273 12.64 -21.29 -5.66
N ASN A 274 13.33 -22.29 -5.12
CA ASN A 274 12.83 -23.64 -4.90
C ASN A 274 12.76 -23.91 -3.38
N PRO A 275 11.78 -24.67 -2.87
CA PRO A 275 10.57 -25.13 -3.56
C PRO A 275 9.57 -23.97 -3.87
N GLY A 276 8.51 -24.28 -4.61
CA GLY A 276 7.36 -23.38 -4.82
C GLY A 276 7.47 -22.38 -5.97
N GLY A 277 8.63 -22.24 -6.62
CA GLY A 277 8.79 -21.37 -7.80
C GLY A 277 8.49 -19.90 -7.51
N GLY A 278 8.71 -19.46 -6.26
CA GLY A 278 8.41 -18.09 -5.84
C GLY A 278 9.36 -17.09 -6.51
N VAL A 279 8.81 -16.07 -7.14
CA VAL A 279 9.55 -14.97 -7.78
C VAL A 279 9.58 -13.79 -6.82
N PHE A 280 10.77 -13.39 -6.41
CA PHE A 280 10.96 -12.30 -5.46
C PHE A 280 11.84 -11.21 -6.06
N SER A 281 11.51 -9.96 -5.79
CA SER A 281 12.29 -8.80 -6.20
C SER A 281 12.68 -7.92 -5.01
N GLY A 282 13.82 -7.24 -5.12
CA GLY A 282 14.26 -6.26 -4.13
C GLY A 282 15.61 -5.66 -4.50
N PHE A 283 16.20 -4.95 -3.55
CA PHE A 283 17.44 -4.23 -3.74
C PHE A 283 18.52 -4.71 -2.77
N VAL A 284 19.74 -4.85 -3.29
CA VAL A 284 20.91 -5.34 -2.56
C VAL A 284 22.11 -4.46 -2.91
N GLU A 285 22.83 -3.99 -1.91
CA GLU A 285 24.07 -3.22 -2.07
C GLU A 285 25.28 -4.13 -1.88
N ILE A 286 26.29 -4.01 -2.74
CA ILE A 286 27.60 -4.62 -2.50
C ILE A 286 28.51 -3.59 -1.83
N ARG A 287 28.88 -3.85 -0.57
CA ARG A 287 29.80 -3.01 0.22
C ARG A 287 30.94 -3.87 0.73
N ASP A 288 32.18 -3.47 0.42
CA ASP A 288 33.41 -4.18 0.81
C ASP A 288 33.40 -5.69 0.46
N GLY A 289 32.84 -6.03 -0.70
CA GLY A 289 32.70 -7.41 -1.18
C GLY A 289 31.52 -8.18 -0.57
N THR A 290 30.81 -7.61 0.40
CA THR A 290 29.64 -8.21 1.05
C THR A 290 28.35 -7.73 0.40
N ALA A 291 27.42 -8.65 0.10
CA ALA A 291 26.09 -8.30 -0.38
C ALA A 291 25.13 -8.07 0.80
N LEU A 292 24.66 -6.84 0.93
CA LEU A 292 23.78 -6.37 1.99
C LEU A 292 22.40 -6.04 1.41
N PRO A 293 21.36 -6.82 1.73
CA PRO A 293 19.99 -6.44 1.44
C PRO A 293 19.67 -5.05 2.01
N ILE A 294 19.21 -4.14 1.15
CA ILE A 294 18.72 -2.82 1.56
C ILE A 294 17.18 -2.75 1.53
N SER A 295 16.55 -3.70 0.86
CA SER A 295 15.10 -3.88 0.95
C SER A 295 14.71 -4.44 2.31
N ASN A 296 13.70 -3.83 2.94
CA ASN A 296 13.16 -4.34 4.21
C ASN A 296 12.34 -5.61 3.98
N ARG A 297 11.64 -5.66 2.85
CA ARG A 297 10.86 -6.80 2.38
C ARG A 297 11.18 -7.07 0.92
N PHE A 298 11.20 -8.35 0.56
CA PHE A 298 11.31 -8.75 -0.84
C PHE A 298 9.92 -8.94 -1.44
N SER A 299 9.61 -8.19 -2.48
CA SER A 299 8.29 -8.21 -3.11
C SER A 299 8.07 -9.55 -3.81
N ARG A 300 7.00 -10.26 -3.44
CA ARG A 300 6.58 -11.49 -4.09
C ARG A 300 5.79 -11.15 -5.36
N GLU A 301 6.39 -11.39 -6.51
CA GLU A 301 5.88 -10.95 -7.83
C GLU A 301 4.86 -11.93 -8.45
N ASN A 302 4.77 -13.16 -7.93
CA ASN A 302 3.80 -14.15 -8.38
C ASN A 302 2.94 -14.66 -7.21
N THR A 303 1.71 -15.05 -7.52
CA THR A 303 0.77 -15.60 -6.54
C THR A 303 1.40 -16.77 -5.78
N TYR A 304 1.33 -16.71 -4.44
CA TYR A 304 1.83 -17.78 -3.56
C TYR A 304 0.77 -18.86 -3.28
N GLY A 305 -0.52 -18.56 -3.50
CA GLY A 305 -1.60 -19.54 -3.33
C GLY A 305 -1.58 -20.13 -1.92
N LYS A 306 -1.63 -21.46 -1.83
CA LYS A 306 -1.62 -22.20 -0.55
C LYS A 306 -0.23 -22.49 0.02
N GLN A 307 0.83 -21.94 -0.57
CA GLN A 307 2.21 -22.25 -0.17
C GLN A 307 2.54 -21.78 1.27
N GLY A 308 1.79 -20.82 1.81
CA GLY A 308 2.03 -20.23 3.12
C GLY A 308 1.03 -20.61 4.20
N ASP A 309 0.00 -21.43 3.92
CA ASP A 309 -1.19 -21.60 4.78
C ASP A 309 -0.92 -22.12 6.20
N CYS A 310 0.28 -22.65 6.47
CA CYS A 310 0.73 -23.04 7.81
C CYS A 310 1.05 -21.85 8.72
N VAL A 311 1.10 -20.62 8.21
CA VAL A 311 1.40 -19.41 9.00
C VAL A 311 0.14 -18.58 9.18
N VAL A 312 -0.06 -18.07 10.39
CA VAL A 312 -1.28 -17.33 10.75
C VAL A 312 -1.20 -15.87 10.34
N ASN A 313 -0.01 -15.28 10.41
CA ASN A 313 0.18 -13.85 10.13
C ASN A 313 0.31 -13.60 8.62
N ILE A 314 -0.57 -12.76 8.09
CA ILE A 314 -0.65 -12.46 6.66
C ILE A 314 0.65 -11.84 6.10
N GLU A 315 1.40 -11.12 6.94
CA GLU A 315 2.66 -10.50 6.54
C GLU A 315 3.79 -11.51 6.32
N GLU A 316 3.64 -12.72 6.86
CA GLU A 316 4.65 -13.79 6.84
C GLU A 316 4.39 -14.79 5.70
N LEU A 317 3.15 -14.84 5.19
CA LEU A 317 2.71 -15.73 4.10
C LEU A 317 3.64 -15.70 2.87
N PRO A 318 4.13 -14.54 2.38
CA PRO A 318 4.92 -14.52 1.15
C PRO A 318 6.27 -15.26 1.28
N TYR A 319 6.82 -15.33 2.49
CA TYR A 319 8.15 -15.89 2.77
C TYR A 319 8.10 -17.39 3.06
N CYS A 320 7.05 -17.86 3.72
CA CYS A 320 6.94 -19.26 4.10
C CYS A 320 6.60 -20.14 2.88
N TYR A 321 7.28 -21.28 2.77
CA TYR A 321 6.79 -22.41 1.98
C TYR A 321 6.56 -23.56 2.95
N CYS A 322 5.32 -23.96 3.20
CA CYS A 322 5.02 -24.93 4.23
C CYS A 322 5.62 -26.29 3.90
N LYS A 323 6.18 -26.96 4.90
CA LYS A 323 6.81 -28.29 4.71
C LYS A 323 5.84 -29.37 4.23
N ASN A 324 4.56 -29.18 4.48
CA ASN A 324 3.49 -30.12 4.09
C ASN A 324 2.64 -29.58 2.91
N SER A 325 3.16 -28.63 2.13
CA SER A 325 2.48 -28.04 0.96
C SER A 325 2.52 -28.90 -0.29
#